data_AF-A0A3P6R6P8-F1
#
_entry.id   AF-A0A3P6R6P8-F1
#
_cell.length_a   1.000
_cell.length_b   1.000
_cell.length_c   1.000
_cell.angle_alpha   90.00
_cell.angle_beta   90.00
_cell.angle_gamma   90.00
#
_symmetry.space_group_name_H-M   'P 1'
#
loop_
_entity.id
_entity.type
_entity.pdbx_description
1 polymer ?
#
loop_
_entity_poly.entity_id
_entity_poly.type
_entity_poly.pdbx_seq_one_letter_code
_entity_poly.pdbx_strand_id
1 'polypeptide(L)'
;MFQFLFFDICALCSGIWTNLLGIVAGFFLVNCGLYVLDSGRAFEAVAIHTFQRIPAAKPLLDRLYSLPYIGRILTDRRHQIRVALVTTAVMSALMWFSSDKIIVKEITIPVQNFSGADGGVRIALVSDVHTGASVHKSQVVYFPFLLFSCFLLKRSRVEVVTCIDLQKLQFITFFQIEKMVTTLFDLDVDAVALVGDLVDVLGLWFANNQCLCRRRLTHRFTTYFVTGNHEYYYGDAKKWLDLYKDHRIRVLNNQCEMFHRICIVGVNDISSEYSGLVISSVFCVFYSFIVFIAGHHMNLTVAMSNCSAGSTRVVLAHNPASVLEFSQNDLEKVDVVLS
;
A
#
# COMPACT_ATOMS: atom_id res chain seq x y z
N MET A 1 12.45 21.84 -1.21
CA MET A 1 11.15 22.54 -1.40
C MET A 1 10.56 22.35 -2.81
N PHE A 2 11.29 22.65 -3.89
CA PHE A 2 10.76 22.51 -5.28
C PHE A 2 10.32 21.09 -5.67
N GLN A 3 11.03 20.05 -5.21
CA GLN A 3 10.70 18.66 -5.52
C GLN A 3 9.36 18.21 -4.91
N PHE A 4 9.02 18.67 -3.70
CA PHE A 4 7.74 18.36 -3.06
C PHE A 4 6.55 18.95 -3.81
N LEU A 5 6.69 20.20 -4.27
CA LEU A 5 5.69 20.85 -5.11
C LEU A 5 5.48 20.08 -6.43
N PHE A 6 6.56 19.57 -7.03
CA PHE A 6 6.48 18.77 -8.24
C PHE A 6 5.68 17.47 -8.03
N PHE A 7 5.88 16.78 -6.91
CA PHE A 7 5.08 15.60 -6.56
C PHE A 7 3.59 15.91 -6.41
N ASP A 8 3.23 17.02 -5.76
CA ASP A 8 1.83 17.43 -5.61
C ASP A 8 1.19 17.81 -6.96
N ILE A 9 1.93 18.47 -7.86
CA ILE A 9 1.49 18.77 -9.22
C ILE A 9 1.26 17.48 -10.02
N CYS A 10 2.21 16.54 -9.96
CA CYS A 10 2.07 15.25 -10.64
C CYS A 10 0.85 14.46 -10.15
N ALA A 11 0.59 14.46 -8.84
CA ALA A 11 -0.59 13.79 -8.27
C ALA A 11 -1.90 14.42 -8.78
N LEU A 12 -1.98 15.75 -8.82
CA LEU A 12 -3.13 16.47 -9.39
C LEU A 12 -3.31 16.17 -10.89
N CYS A 13 -2.23 16.21 -11.66
CA CYS A 13 -2.26 15.88 -13.09
C CYS A 13 -2.71 14.44 -13.35
N SER A 14 -2.27 13.50 -12.52
CA SER A 14 -2.71 12.10 -12.59
C SER A 14 -4.21 11.98 -12.32
N GLY A 15 -4.72 12.68 -11.30
CA GLY A 15 -6.16 12.74 -11.02
C GLY A 15 -6.95 13.34 -12.18
N ILE A 16 -6.43 14.41 -12.79
CA ILE A 16 -7.06 15.03 -13.97
C ILE A 16 -7.14 14.03 -15.11
N TRP A 17 -6.04 13.34 -15.42
CA TRP A 17 -5.99 12.35 -16.50
C TRP A 17 -6.99 11.21 -16.30
N THR A 18 -7.01 10.59 -15.12
CA THR A 18 -7.87 9.44 -14.83
C THR A 18 -9.35 9.80 -14.79
N ASN A 19 -9.70 10.89 -14.10
CA ASN A 19 -11.09 11.33 -13.98
C ASN A 19 -11.62 11.85 -15.32
N LEU A 20 -10.81 12.60 -16.08
CA LEU A 20 -11.22 13.11 -17.39
C LEU A 20 -11.51 11.96 -18.35
N LEU A 21 -10.62 10.95 -18.42
CA LEU A 21 -10.80 9.79 -19.29
C LEU A 21 -12.10 9.05 -18.94
N GLY A 22 -12.35 8.78 -17.65
CA GLY A 22 -13.56 8.11 -17.20
C GLY A 22 -14.84 8.88 -17.53
N ILE A 23 -14.86 10.19 -17.29
CA ILE A 23 -16.04 11.03 -17.55
C ILE A 23 -16.29 11.19 -19.06
N VAL A 24 -15.24 11.39 -19.86
CA VAL A 24 -15.35 11.49 -21.32
C VAL A 24 -15.83 10.16 -21.92
N ALA A 25 -15.30 9.03 -21.44
CA ALA A 25 -15.78 7.71 -21.85
C ALA A 25 -17.25 7.49 -21.49
N GLY A 26 -17.67 7.93 -20.29
CA GLY A 26 -19.08 7.91 -19.89
C GLY A 26 -19.99 8.70 -20.82
N PHE A 27 -19.61 9.94 -21.16
CA PHE A 27 -20.38 10.73 -22.13
C PHE A 27 -20.35 10.15 -23.54
N PHE A 28 -19.25 9.54 -23.97
CA PHE A 28 -19.18 8.81 -25.23
C PHE A 28 -20.21 7.66 -25.28
N LEU A 29 -20.26 6.84 -24.23
CA LEU A 29 -21.24 5.74 -24.14
C LEU A 29 -22.69 6.24 -24.11
N VAL A 30 -22.97 7.33 -23.38
CA VAL A 30 -24.29 7.98 -23.36
C VAL A 30 -24.67 8.43 -24.77
N ASN A 31 -23.77 9.14 -25.48
CA ASN A 31 -24.05 9.63 -26.82
C ASN A 31 -24.24 8.48 -27.83
N CYS A 32 -23.45 7.41 -27.76
CA CYS A 32 -23.64 6.20 -28.57
C CYS A 32 -24.98 5.52 -28.26
N GLY A 33 -25.35 5.40 -26.98
CA GLY A 33 -26.62 4.80 -26.56
C GLY A 33 -27.82 5.62 -27.04
N LEU A 34 -27.79 6.94 -26.87
CA LEU A 34 -28.82 7.84 -27.39
C LEU A 34 -28.92 7.76 -28.91
N TYR A 35 -27.79 7.67 -29.62
CA TYR A 35 -27.79 7.51 -31.08
C TYR A 35 -28.51 6.23 -31.53
N VAL A 36 -28.25 5.09 -30.88
CA VAL A 36 -28.92 3.81 -31.18
C VAL A 36 -30.42 3.87 -30.86
N LEU A 37 -30.79 4.51 -29.76
CA LEU A 37 -32.19 4.60 -29.29
C LEU A 37 -33.01 5.66 -30.05
N ASP A 38 -32.38 6.74 -30.51
CA ASP A 38 -33.00 7.86 -31.23
C ASP A 38 -32.90 7.73 -32.77
N SER A 39 -32.39 6.59 -33.27
CA SER A 39 -32.30 6.27 -34.70
C SER A 39 -33.68 6.14 -35.37
N GLY A 40 -34.33 7.29 -35.55
CA GLY A 40 -35.35 7.60 -36.54
C GLY A 40 -34.93 8.74 -37.48
N ARG A 41 -33.76 9.38 -37.30
CA ARG A 41 -33.22 10.40 -38.21
C ARG A 41 -31.68 10.35 -38.22
N ALA A 42 -31.09 10.27 -39.42
CA ALA A 42 -29.66 10.40 -39.73
C ALA A 42 -28.80 9.13 -39.70
N PHE A 43 -29.11 8.16 -40.57
CA PHE A 43 -28.06 7.45 -41.30
C PHE A 43 -28.60 6.85 -42.61
N GLU A 44 -28.37 7.55 -43.72
CA GLU A 44 -28.64 7.04 -45.07
C GLU A 44 -27.35 6.57 -45.76
N ALA A 45 -26.21 6.45 -45.06
CA ALA A 45 -24.91 6.35 -45.74
C ALA A 45 -23.93 5.22 -45.39
N VAL A 46 -24.07 4.42 -44.32
CA VAL A 46 -23.28 3.16 -44.21
C VAL A 46 -24.15 2.04 -43.62
N ALA A 47 -24.49 1.09 -44.46
CA ALA A 47 -25.30 -0.06 -44.14
C ALA A 47 -24.57 -1.00 -43.16
N ILE A 48 -25.09 -1.12 -41.94
CA ILE A 48 -25.09 -2.38 -41.17
C ILE A 48 -26.53 -2.56 -40.69
N HIS A 49 -27.25 -3.42 -41.40
CA HIS A 49 -28.71 -3.60 -41.32
C HIS A 49 -29.21 -4.37 -40.07
N THR A 50 -28.49 -4.31 -38.95
CA THR A 50 -28.67 -5.30 -37.85
C THR A 50 -29.23 -4.75 -36.54
N PHE A 51 -29.38 -3.44 -36.37
CA PHE A 51 -30.00 -2.89 -35.16
C PHE A 51 -31.50 -2.64 -35.35
N GLN A 52 -32.32 -3.59 -34.88
CA GLN A 52 -33.77 -3.43 -34.79
C GLN A 52 -34.12 -2.23 -33.89
N ARG A 53 -35.02 -1.38 -34.39
CA ARG A 53 -35.66 -0.28 -33.64
C ARG A 53 -36.20 -0.80 -32.31
N ILE A 54 -35.90 -0.15 -31.19
CA ILE A 54 -36.51 -0.42 -29.88
C ILE A 54 -37.55 0.66 -29.59
N PRO A 55 -38.79 0.56 -30.13
CA PRO A 55 -39.84 1.56 -29.92
C PRO A 55 -40.27 1.72 -28.46
N ALA A 56 -39.95 0.74 -27.59
CA ALA A 56 -40.29 0.76 -26.17
C ALA A 56 -39.53 1.82 -25.35
N ALA A 57 -38.37 2.29 -25.80
CA ALA A 57 -37.54 3.23 -25.03
C ALA A 57 -37.90 4.71 -25.26
N LYS A 58 -38.65 5.02 -26.32
CA LYS A 58 -39.01 6.38 -26.73
C LYS A 58 -39.74 7.21 -25.66
N PRO A 59 -40.81 6.74 -24.99
CA PRO A 59 -41.51 7.54 -23.99
C PRO A 59 -40.64 7.85 -22.75
N LEU A 60 -39.66 6.99 -22.45
CA LEU A 60 -38.70 7.23 -21.39
C LEU A 60 -37.68 8.30 -21.80
N LEU A 61 -37.19 8.25 -23.05
CA LEU A 61 -36.26 9.24 -23.60
C LEU A 61 -36.89 10.64 -23.63
N ASP A 62 -38.15 10.74 -24.07
CA ASP A 62 -38.89 12.01 -24.11
C ASP A 62 -39.06 12.61 -22.70
N ARG A 63 -39.32 11.78 -21.69
CA ARG A 63 -39.34 12.23 -20.28
C ARG A 63 -37.96 12.71 -19.82
N LEU A 64 -36.88 12.00 -20.17
CA LEU A 64 -35.52 12.41 -19.79
C LEU A 64 -35.10 13.72 -20.46
N TYR A 65 -35.45 13.93 -21.72
CA TYR A 65 -35.20 15.19 -22.43
C TYR A 65 -36.01 16.36 -21.89
N SER A 66 -37.21 16.11 -21.35
CA SER A 66 -38.04 17.15 -20.73
C SER A 66 -37.47 17.71 -19.42
N LEU A 67 -36.52 17.00 -18.78
CA LEU A 67 -35.90 17.44 -17.54
C LEU A 67 -34.86 18.55 -17.83
N PRO A 68 -34.93 19.73 -17.19
CA PRO A 68 -34.14 20.91 -17.60
C PRO A 68 -32.62 20.74 -17.55
N TYR A 69 -32.11 19.93 -16.62
CA TYR A 69 -30.69 19.70 -16.41
C TYR A 69 -30.21 18.42 -17.12
N ILE A 70 -30.96 17.33 -16.96
CA ILE A 70 -30.65 16.03 -17.56
C ILE A 70 -30.76 16.11 -19.08
N GLY A 71 -31.82 16.74 -19.62
CA GLY A 71 -31.98 16.93 -21.07
C GLY A 71 -30.81 17.70 -21.69
N ARG A 72 -30.31 18.75 -21.02
CA ARG A 72 -29.12 19.51 -21.47
C ARG A 72 -27.84 18.69 -21.42
N ILE A 73 -27.67 17.85 -20.39
CA ILE A 73 -26.52 16.94 -20.31
C ILE A 73 -26.58 15.87 -21.41
N LEU A 74 -27.77 15.38 -21.77
CA LEU A 74 -27.92 14.34 -22.78
C LEU A 74 -27.78 14.86 -24.22
N THR A 75 -28.17 16.11 -24.48
CA THR A 75 -28.29 16.63 -25.86
C THR A 75 -27.22 17.65 -26.26
N ASP A 76 -26.72 18.48 -25.32
CA ASP A 76 -25.78 19.55 -25.65
C ASP A 76 -24.34 19.17 -25.31
N ARG A 77 -23.53 19.00 -26.36
CA ARG A 77 -22.11 18.70 -26.28
C ARG A 77 -21.31 19.75 -25.50
N ARG A 78 -21.67 21.04 -25.60
CA ARG A 78 -20.98 22.10 -24.86
C ARG A 78 -21.25 22.00 -23.37
N HIS A 79 -22.46 21.62 -22.98
CA HIS A 79 -22.80 21.36 -21.58
C HIS A 79 -22.10 20.10 -21.06
N GLN A 80 -22.04 19.01 -21.84
CA GLN A 80 -21.27 17.81 -21.49
C GLN A 80 -19.80 18.13 -21.23
N ILE A 81 -19.14 18.91 -22.10
CA ILE A 81 -17.74 19.32 -21.92
C ILE A 81 -17.56 20.13 -20.63
N ARG A 82 -18.44 21.11 -20.37
CA ARG A 82 -18.37 21.92 -19.14
C ARG A 82 -18.53 21.07 -17.88
N VAL A 83 -19.53 20.20 -17.85
CA VAL A 83 -19.76 19.27 -16.73
C VAL A 83 -18.58 18.32 -16.58
N ALA A 84 -18.02 17.81 -17.67
CA ALA A 84 -16.85 16.94 -17.63
C ALA A 84 -15.65 17.63 -16.98
N LEU A 85 -15.32 18.85 -17.41
CA LEU A 85 -14.19 19.62 -16.87
C LEU A 85 -14.39 19.97 -15.39
N VAL A 86 -15.58 20.44 -15.01
CA VAL A 86 -15.88 20.81 -13.60
C VAL A 86 -15.83 19.58 -12.71
N THR A 87 -16.49 18.49 -13.08
CA THR A 87 -16.49 17.25 -12.29
C THR A 87 -15.08 16.67 -12.20
N THR A 88 -14.31 16.69 -13.30
CA THR A 88 -12.89 16.27 -13.29
C THR A 88 -12.08 17.09 -12.30
N ALA A 89 -12.20 18.43 -12.33
CA ALA A 89 -11.45 19.30 -11.44
C ALA A 89 -11.80 19.06 -9.97
N VAL A 90 -13.10 18.94 -9.65
CA VAL A 90 -13.59 18.67 -8.28
C VAL A 90 -13.10 17.30 -7.80
N MET A 91 -13.28 16.24 -8.59
CA MET A 91 -12.83 14.90 -8.22
C MET A 91 -11.31 14.83 -8.04
N SER A 92 -10.54 15.50 -8.91
CA SER A 92 -9.08 15.53 -8.81
C SER A 92 -8.61 16.28 -7.57
N ALA A 93 -9.25 17.40 -7.22
CA ALA A 93 -8.97 18.12 -5.99
C ALA A 93 -9.31 17.27 -4.75
N LEU A 94 -10.49 16.63 -4.73
CA LEU A 94 -10.90 15.75 -3.64
C LEU A 94 -9.93 14.56 -3.48
N MET A 95 -9.48 13.97 -4.59
CA MET A 95 -8.47 12.91 -4.57
C MET A 95 -7.15 13.39 -3.97
N TRP A 96 -6.69 14.60 -4.32
CA TRP A 96 -5.46 15.15 -3.74
C TRP A 96 -5.62 15.50 -2.26
N PHE A 97 -6.74 16.08 -1.84
CA PHE A 97 -7.01 16.37 -0.42
C PHE A 97 -7.15 15.09 0.42
N SER A 98 -7.72 14.04 -0.17
CA SER A 98 -7.88 12.74 0.47
C SER A 98 -6.65 11.83 0.30
N SER A 99 -5.61 12.30 -0.39
CA SER A 99 -4.39 11.51 -0.59
C SER A 99 -3.59 11.44 0.70
N ASP A 100 -3.05 10.26 0.98
CA ASP A 100 -2.17 10.08 2.12
C ASP A 100 -0.89 10.87 1.92
N LYS A 101 -0.66 11.79 2.85
CA LYS A 101 0.56 12.56 2.93
C LYS A 101 1.53 11.81 3.83
N ILE A 102 2.78 11.73 3.40
CA ILE A 102 3.89 11.24 4.22
C ILE A 102 4.05 12.21 5.38
N ILE A 103 3.84 11.70 6.59
CA ILE A 103 4.07 12.42 7.84
C ILE A 103 5.24 11.72 8.53
N VAL A 104 6.29 12.48 8.85
CA VAL A 104 7.38 12.01 9.70
C VAL A 104 7.02 12.31 11.14
N LYS A 105 7.00 11.29 11.99
CA LYS A 105 6.87 11.43 13.44
C LYS A 105 8.14 10.97 14.11
N GLU A 106 8.63 11.73 15.09
CA GLU A 106 9.78 11.36 15.91
C GLU A 106 9.35 10.89 17.30
N ILE A 107 9.79 9.69 17.73
CA ILE A 107 9.36 9.05 19.00
C ILE A 107 10.52 8.33 19.71
N THR A 108 11.16 9.01 20.65
CA THR A 108 12.18 8.40 21.52
C THR A 108 11.54 7.37 22.48
N ILE A 109 11.97 6.10 22.38
CA ILE A 109 11.51 4.99 23.23
C ILE A 109 12.58 4.71 24.30
N PRO A 110 12.32 4.89 25.60
CA PRO A 110 13.34 4.59 26.58
C PRO A 110 13.45 3.09 26.93
N VAL A 111 14.57 2.43 26.59
CA VAL A 111 15.02 1.10 27.05
C VAL A 111 16.08 1.14 28.16
N GLN A 112 15.86 0.37 29.24
CA GLN A 112 16.84 0.12 30.31
C GLN A 112 18.11 -0.58 29.81
N ASN A 113 19.28 -0.18 30.33
CA ASN A 113 20.57 -0.81 30.00
C ASN A 113 20.83 -0.95 28.49
N PHE A 114 20.48 0.10 27.75
CA PHE A 114 20.67 0.14 26.30
C PHE A 114 22.12 -0.15 25.92
N SER A 115 22.30 -1.19 25.11
CA SER A 115 23.61 -1.71 24.70
C SER A 115 24.18 -1.02 23.46
N GLY A 116 23.37 -0.20 22.77
CA GLY A 116 23.73 0.39 21.49
C GLY A 116 24.90 1.38 21.54
N ALA A 117 25.53 1.60 20.39
CA ALA A 117 26.64 2.55 20.23
C ALA A 117 26.21 3.99 20.62
N ASP A 118 27.15 4.77 21.17
CA ASP A 118 27.02 6.22 21.46
C ASP A 118 25.76 6.67 22.24
N GLY A 119 25.09 5.75 22.94
CA GLY A 119 23.94 6.06 23.80
C GLY A 119 22.58 6.13 23.07
N GLY A 120 22.52 5.78 21.79
CA GLY A 120 21.29 5.73 21.01
C GLY A 120 21.48 5.14 19.61
N VAL A 121 20.41 4.59 19.02
CA VAL A 121 20.39 4.15 17.62
C VAL A 121 19.11 4.68 17.00
N ARG A 122 19.20 5.30 15.82
CA ARG A 122 18.10 5.86 15.05
C ARG A 122 17.67 4.93 13.93
N ILE A 123 16.44 4.45 14.02
CA ILE A 123 15.84 3.54 13.02
C ILE A 123 14.62 4.22 12.42
N ALA A 124 14.62 4.36 11.09
CA ALA A 124 13.42 4.72 10.34
C ALA A 124 12.53 3.48 10.20
N LEU A 125 11.29 3.56 10.68
CA LEU A 125 10.30 2.50 10.61
C LEU A 125 9.31 2.83 9.49
N VAL A 126 9.22 1.96 8.49
CA VAL A 126 8.28 2.11 7.38
C VAL A 126 7.43 0.85 7.32
N SER A 127 6.12 1.00 7.37
CA SER A 127 5.15 -0.10 7.38
C SER A 127 4.07 0.14 6.32
N ASP A 128 3.39 -0.92 5.90
CA ASP A 128 2.15 -0.87 5.10
C ASP A 128 2.27 -0.03 3.83
N VAL A 129 3.34 -0.24 3.05
CA VAL A 129 3.59 0.53 1.83
C VAL A 129 2.67 0.08 0.69
N HIS A 130 2.18 -1.17 0.71
CA HIS A 130 1.18 -1.70 -0.21
C HIS A 130 1.46 -1.36 -1.69
N THR A 131 2.71 -1.55 -2.12
CA THR A 131 3.09 -1.09 -3.46
C THR A 131 2.48 -2.02 -4.53
N GLY A 132 1.83 -1.39 -5.50
CA GLY A 132 1.19 -2.07 -6.63
C GLY A 132 -0.33 -2.19 -6.54
N ALA A 133 -0.96 -1.89 -5.41
CA ALA A 133 -2.41 -2.02 -5.25
C ALA A 133 -3.25 -0.99 -6.02
N SER A 134 -4.28 -1.48 -6.72
CA SER A 134 -5.55 -0.78 -6.91
C SER A 134 -6.61 -1.64 -6.23
N VAL A 135 -6.87 -1.43 -4.94
CA VAL A 135 -7.83 -2.29 -4.22
C VAL A 135 -9.22 -1.65 -4.26
N HIS A 136 -10.21 -2.46 -4.59
CA HIS A 136 -11.62 -2.08 -4.52
C HIS A 136 -12.12 -2.17 -3.06
N LYS A 137 -12.94 -1.19 -2.65
CA LYS A 137 -13.56 -1.07 -1.30
C LYS A 137 -14.19 -2.34 -0.73
N SER A 138 -14.53 -3.33 -1.56
CA SER A 138 -15.14 -4.60 -1.14
C SER A 138 -14.16 -5.60 -0.50
N GLN A 139 -12.85 -5.32 -0.51
CA GLN A 139 -11.82 -6.18 0.09
C GLN A 139 -11.23 -5.58 1.38
N VAL A 140 -11.74 -4.43 1.84
CA VAL A 140 -11.39 -3.86 3.14
C VAL A 140 -12.12 -4.65 4.23
N VAL A 141 -11.44 -5.62 4.81
CA VAL A 141 -11.87 -6.17 6.10
C VAL A 141 -11.68 -5.04 7.12
N TYR A 142 -12.78 -4.54 7.67
CA TYR A 142 -12.74 -3.58 8.77
C TYR A 142 -12.14 -4.28 10.00
N PHE A 143 -10.82 -4.17 10.17
CA PHE A 143 -10.21 -4.39 11.48
C PHE A 143 -10.52 -3.16 12.34
N PRO A 144 -11.07 -3.35 13.55
CA PRO A 144 -11.32 -2.22 14.45
C PRO A 144 -9.99 -1.57 14.81
N PHE A 145 -9.95 -0.24 14.64
CA PHE A 145 -8.93 0.68 15.12
C PHE A 145 -8.16 0.14 16.34
N LEU A 146 -6.92 -0.29 16.12
CA LEU A 146 -5.93 -0.44 17.17
C LEU A 146 -4.90 0.67 16.96
N LEU A 147 -5.04 1.69 17.80
CA LEU A 147 -3.97 2.65 18.07
C LEU A 147 -2.65 1.89 18.22
N PHE A 148 -1.60 2.31 17.50
CA PHE A 148 -0.21 1.99 17.82
C PHE A 148 -0.03 2.06 19.33
N SER A 149 0.06 0.90 19.97
CA SER A 149 0.24 0.78 21.41
C SER A 149 1.69 0.43 21.65
N CYS A 150 2.54 1.47 21.74
CA CYS A 150 3.91 1.31 22.20
C CYS A 150 3.85 0.94 23.69
N PHE A 151 4.09 -0.33 24.01
CA PHE A 151 4.16 -0.79 25.40
C PHE A 151 5.49 -0.32 26.02
N LEU A 152 5.39 0.56 27.02
CA LEU A 152 6.52 1.16 27.72
C LEU A 152 6.93 0.33 28.94
N LEU A 153 8.18 -0.14 28.97
CA LEU A 153 8.86 -0.59 30.19
C LEU A 153 10.10 0.28 30.45
N LYS A 154 9.94 1.17 31.45
CA LYS A 154 10.86 2.13 32.12
C LYS A 154 12.34 2.28 31.64
N ARG A 155 12.79 3.55 31.60
CA ARG A 155 14.12 4.21 31.81
C ARG A 155 15.47 3.63 31.28
N SER A 156 15.87 4.02 30.07
CA SER A 156 17.14 4.64 29.56
C SER A 156 16.98 4.77 28.03
N ARG A 157 17.76 5.45 27.17
CA ARG A 157 17.22 5.96 25.87
C ARG A 157 17.41 5.05 24.64
N VAL A 158 16.37 4.95 23.78
CA VAL A 158 16.43 4.64 22.34
C VAL A 158 15.84 5.84 21.60
N GLU A 159 16.59 6.49 20.71
CA GLU A 159 16.06 7.49 19.80
C GLU A 159 15.58 6.81 18.51
N VAL A 160 14.37 6.25 18.49
CA VAL A 160 13.81 5.68 17.26
C VAL A 160 12.64 6.52 16.78
N VAL A 161 12.13 6.13 15.63
CA VAL A 161 10.93 6.56 14.97
C VAL A 161 11.20 7.75 14.09
N THR A 162 11.40 7.46 12.82
CA THR A 162 10.53 8.09 11.84
C THR A 162 9.53 7.03 11.42
N CYS A 163 8.28 7.14 11.85
CA CYS A 163 7.19 6.33 11.33
C CYS A 163 6.71 6.99 10.04
N ILE A 164 6.94 6.36 8.89
CA ILE A 164 6.17 6.66 7.69
C ILE A 164 5.09 5.58 7.62
N ASP A 165 3.92 5.93 8.16
CA ASP A 165 2.72 5.11 8.09
C ASP A 165 1.85 5.65 6.93
N LEU A 166 1.56 4.77 5.97
CA LEU A 166 0.77 5.06 4.76
C LEU A 166 -0.58 4.31 4.79
N GLN A 167 -1.18 4.11 5.97
CA GLN A 167 -2.37 3.25 6.12
C GLN A 167 -3.72 3.82 5.65
N LYS A 168 -3.85 5.01 5.07
CA LYS A 168 -5.18 5.64 4.99
C LYS A 168 -5.99 5.43 3.72
N LEU A 169 -5.44 5.18 2.52
CA LEU A 169 -6.20 4.82 1.32
C LEU A 169 -5.28 4.34 0.16
N GLN A 170 -5.04 3.02 0.12
CA GLN A 170 -5.01 2.08 -1.04
C GLN A 170 -4.49 2.50 -2.44
N PHE A 171 -3.70 3.55 -2.58
CA PHE A 171 -3.04 3.90 -3.84
C PHE A 171 -1.70 4.59 -3.58
N ILE A 172 -0.62 3.80 -3.42
CA ILE A 172 0.73 4.36 -3.39
C ILE A 172 1.25 4.45 -4.82
N THR A 173 1.30 5.68 -5.31
CA THR A 173 1.88 6.01 -6.61
C THR A 173 3.41 5.94 -6.57
N PHE A 174 4.05 5.73 -7.72
CA PHE A 174 5.50 5.81 -7.86
C PHE A 174 6.08 7.11 -7.26
N PHE A 175 5.36 8.22 -7.40
CA PHE A 175 5.75 9.52 -6.83
C PHE A 175 5.74 9.53 -5.29
N GLN A 176 4.82 8.83 -4.65
CA GLN A 176 4.81 8.70 -3.19
C GLN A 176 5.98 7.85 -2.69
N ILE A 177 6.36 6.79 -3.41
CA ILE A 177 7.56 5.99 -3.09
C ILE A 177 8.82 6.85 -3.21
N GLU A 178 8.97 7.58 -4.31
CA GLU A 178 10.12 8.51 -4.49
C GLU A 178 10.16 9.60 -3.41
N LYS A 179 9.00 10.14 -3.03
CA LYS A 179 8.88 11.12 -1.93
C LYS A 179 9.27 10.51 -0.58
N MET A 180 8.84 9.27 -0.31
CA MET A 180 9.21 8.52 0.89
C MET A 180 10.72 8.29 0.94
N VAL A 181 11.31 7.78 -0.14
CA VAL A 181 12.76 7.57 -0.22
C VAL A 181 13.51 8.87 -0.05
N THR A 182 13.11 9.95 -0.72
CA THR A 182 13.76 11.27 -0.55
C THR A 182 13.67 11.74 0.90
N THR A 183 12.50 11.57 1.53
CA THR A 183 12.31 11.90 2.95
C THR A 183 13.27 11.10 3.83
N LEU A 184 13.41 9.79 3.61
CA LEU A 184 14.36 8.93 4.34
C LEU A 184 15.81 9.38 4.18
N PHE A 185 16.19 9.89 3.01
CA PHE A 185 17.54 10.41 2.76
C PHE A 185 17.84 11.73 3.48
N ASP A 186 16.81 12.51 3.79
CA ASP A 186 16.94 13.77 4.52
C ASP A 186 16.96 13.54 6.05
N LEU A 187 16.62 12.33 6.51
CA LEU A 187 16.67 11.94 7.91
C LEU A 187 18.06 11.45 8.31
N ASP A 188 18.44 11.73 9.55
CA ASP A 188 19.66 11.28 10.17
C ASP A 188 19.41 9.96 10.93
N VAL A 189 19.35 8.85 10.17
CA VAL A 189 19.06 7.51 10.69
C VAL A 189 20.19 6.53 10.39
N ASP A 190 20.42 5.58 11.29
CA ASP A 190 21.45 4.55 11.18
C ASP A 190 20.97 3.35 10.34
N ALA A 191 19.68 3.02 10.45
CA ALA A 191 19.06 1.91 9.74
C ALA A 191 17.61 2.21 9.31
N VAL A 192 17.13 1.42 8.36
CA VAL A 192 15.73 1.40 7.93
C VAL A 192 15.14 0.03 8.24
N ALA A 193 13.99 -0.01 8.91
CA ALA A 193 13.19 -1.20 9.14
C ALA A 193 11.92 -1.11 8.30
N LEU A 194 11.79 -2.00 7.32
CA LEU A 194 10.59 -2.19 6.52
C LEU A 194 9.74 -3.30 7.16
N VAL A 195 8.59 -2.95 7.69
CA VAL A 195 7.77 -3.83 8.52
C VAL A 195 6.50 -4.23 7.79
N GLY A 196 6.60 -5.30 7.02
CA GLY A 196 5.51 -5.94 6.29
C GLY A 196 4.85 -5.12 5.19
N ASP A 197 3.98 -5.81 4.45
CA ASP A 197 3.04 -5.28 3.47
C ASP A 197 3.69 -4.31 2.48
N LEU A 198 4.79 -4.76 1.87
CA LEU A 198 5.47 -4.00 0.84
C LEU A 198 4.80 -4.20 -0.52
N VAL A 199 4.13 -5.34 -0.76
CA VAL A 199 3.52 -5.74 -2.05
C VAL A 199 2.03 -5.99 -1.94
N ASP A 200 1.25 -5.58 -2.95
CA ASP A 200 -0.21 -5.84 -2.99
C ASP A 200 -0.72 -6.55 -4.25
N VAL A 201 0.11 -6.73 -5.29
CA VAL A 201 -0.37 -7.26 -6.59
C VAL A 201 0.64 -8.19 -7.25
N LEU A 202 0.14 -9.19 -7.99
CA LEU A 202 0.92 -10.13 -8.78
C LEU A 202 1.84 -9.43 -9.81
N GLY A 203 3.14 -9.55 -9.58
CA GLY A 203 4.11 -10.06 -10.56
C GLY A 203 4.63 -9.14 -11.68
N LEU A 204 3.93 -8.09 -12.12
CA LEU A 204 4.38 -7.33 -13.31
C LEU A 204 4.97 -5.94 -13.04
N TRP A 205 4.56 -5.24 -11.98
CA TRP A 205 5.06 -3.88 -11.71
C TRP A 205 6.38 -3.83 -10.95
N PHE A 206 6.65 -4.85 -10.12
CA PHE A 206 7.87 -4.91 -9.30
C PHE A 206 9.14 -5.24 -10.10
N ALA A 207 9.00 -6.02 -11.18
CA ALA A 207 10.15 -6.62 -11.85
C ALA A 207 10.97 -5.62 -12.69
N ASN A 208 10.35 -4.60 -13.29
CA ASN A 208 11.03 -3.80 -14.33
C ASN A 208 11.33 -2.33 -13.98
N ASN A 209 10.52 -1.62 -13.18
CA ASN A 209 10.63 -0.14 -13.10
C ASN A 209 10.76 0.46 -11.69
N GLN A 210 10.49 -0.28 -10.60
CA GLN A 210 10.61 0.23 -9.23
C GLN A 210 12.03 0.09 -8.62
N CYS A 211 13.00 -0.40 -9.41
CA CYS A 211 14.35 -0.76 -8.95
C CYS A 211 15.28 0.43 -8.59
N LEU A 212 15.06 1.62 -9.16
CA LEU A 212 16.02 2.73 -9.02
C LEU A 212 15.98 3.39 -7.64
N CYS A 213 14.77 3.60 -7.09
CA CYS A 213 14.60 4.15 -5.75
C CYS A 213 15.10 3.20 -4.65
N ARG A 214 14.86 1.88 -4.84
CA ARG A 214 15.25 0.80 -3.93
C ARG A 214 16.76 0.60 -3.82
N ARG A 215 17.50 0.67 -4.93
CA ARG A 215 18.97 0.60 -4.90
C ARG A 215 19.59 1.77 -4.13
N ARG A 216 18.95 2.93 -4.11
CA ARG A 216 19.47 4.08 -3.36
C ARG A 216 19.41 3.81 -1.86
N LEU A 217 18.26 3.36 -1.34
CA LEU A 217 18.09 3.07 0.09
C LEU A 217 19.14 2.08 0.61
N THR A 218 19.27 0.92 -0.04
CA THR A 218 20.18 -0.16 0.42
C THR A 218 21.66 0.15 0.21
N HIS A 219 22.00 1.21 -0.52
CA HIS A 219 23.37 1.71 -0.63
C HIS A 219 23.78 2.65 0.50
N ARG A 220 22.82 3.39 1.08
CA ARG A 220 23.09 4.36 2.15
C ARG A 220 22.82 3.78 3.54
N PHE A 221 21.74 3.02 3.67
CA PHE A 221 21.27 2.52 4.97
C PHE A 221 21.24 1.00 5.00
N THR A 222 21.56 0.45 6.16
CA THR A 222 21.25 -0.96 6.42
C THR A 222 19.74 -1.11 6.50
N THR A 223 19.17 -1.91 5.60
CA THR A 223 17.71 -2.06 5.46
C THR A 223 17.28 -3.46 5.88
N TYR A 224 16.46 -3.54 6.91
CA TYR A 224 15.85 -4.77 7.42
C TYR A 224 14.43 -4.93 6.91
N PHE A 225 13.98 -6.15 6.71
CA PHE A 225 12.61 -6.45 6.31
C PHE A 225 12.03 -7.64 7.09
N VAL A 226 10.79 -7.50 7.54
CA VAL A 226 9.96 -8.61 8.04
C VAL A 226 8.69 -8.72 7.20
N THR A 227 8.17 -9.93 7.06
CA THR A 227 6.96 -10.17 6.27
C THR A 227 5.72 -9.60 6.95
N GLY A 228 4.78 -9.12 6.14
CA GLY A 228 3.39 -8.89 6.50
C GLY A 228 2.49 -9.94 5.84
N ASN A 229 1.18 -9.80 6.03
CA ASN A 229 0.22 -10.75 5.49
C ASN A 229 0.07 -10.65 3.97
N HIS A 230 0.29 -9.47 3.38
CA HIS A 230 0.17 -9.31 1.94
C HIS A 230 1.26 -10.05 1.17
N GLU A 231 2.46 -10.22 1.74
CA GLU A 231 3.50 -11.09 1.14
C GLU A 231 3.03 -12.54 0.97
N TYR A 232 2.17 -13.04 1.88
CA TYR A 232 1.62 -14.39 1.84
C TYR A 232 0.34 -14.50 1.02
N TYR A 233 -0.46 -13.43 0.94
CA TYR A 233 -1.74 -13.42 0.22
C TYR A 233 -1.55 -13.24 -1.29
N TYR A 234 -0.54 -12.49 -1.72
CA TYR A 234 -0.39 -12.09 -3.12
C TYR A 234 0.81 -12.75 -3.79
N GLY A 235 0.60 -13.94 -4.36
CA GLY A 235 1.58 -14.65 -5.18
C GLY A 235 2.42 -15.66 -4.41
N ASP A 236 3.71 -15.76 -4.77
CA ASP A 236 4.66 -16.68 -4.14
C ASP A 236 5.55 -15.88 -3.17
N ALA A 237 5.25 -16.00 -1.88
CA ALA A 237 5.99 -15.33 -0.81
C ALA A 237 7.50 -15.57 -0.92
N LYS A 238 7.93 -16.77 -1.34
CA LYS A 238 9.35 -17.07 -1.49
C LYS A 238 10.01 -16.22 -2.58
N LYS A 239 9.34 -16.02 -3.71
CA LYS A 239 9.85 -15.16 -4.79
C LYS A 239 10.01 -13.72 -4.34
N TRP A 240 9.07 -13.19 -3.55
CA TRP A 240 9.20 -11.85 -2.98
C TRP A 240 10.41 -11.75 -2.05
N LEU A 241 10.56 -12.71 -1.13
CA LEU A 241 11.66 -12.74 -0.19
C LEU A 241 13.03 -12.87 -0.88
N ASP A 242 13.12 -13.72 -1.91
CA ASP A 242 14.33 -13.88 -2.71
C ASP A 242 14.62 -12.59 -3.49
N LEU A 243 13.60 -11.95 -4.07
CA LEU A 243 13.74 -10.64 -4.71
C LEU A 243 14.26 -9.58 -3.72
N TYR A 244 13.73 -9.52 -2.50
CA TYR A 244 14.20 -8.55 -1.49
C TYR A 244 15.68 -8.76 -1.16
N LYS A 245 16.10 -10.02 -0.98
CA LYS A 245 17.52 -10.38 -0.74
C LYS A 245 18.42 -9.99 -1.92
N ASP A 246 18.01 -10.26 -3.15
CA ASP A 246 18.75 -9.88 -4.37
C ASP A 246 18.98 -8.37 -4.46
N HIS A 247 18.09 -7.59 -3.82
CA HIS A 247 18.17 -6.13 -3.73
C HIS A 247 18.88 -5.61 -2.47
N ARG A 248 19.62 -6.47 -1.76
CA ARG A 248 20.38 -6.15 -0.54
C ARG A 248 19.51 -5.72 0.65
N ILE A 249 18.25 -6.13 0.67
CA ILE A 249 17.41 -6.01 1.87
C ILE A 249 17.66 -7.24 2.75
N ARG A 250 17.91 -7.00 4.03
CA ARG A 250 18.14 -8.04 5.03
C ARG A 250 16.80 -8.57 5.52
N VAL A 251 16.31 -9.62 4.86
CA VAL A 251 15.05 -10.29 5.21
C VAL A 251 15.25 -11.14 6.47
N LEU A 252 14.58 -10.76 7.56
CA LEU A 252 14.68 -11.40 8.87
C LEU A 252 13.49 -12.37 9.08
N ASN A 253 13.59 -13.57 8.50
CA ASN A 253 12.55 -14.60 8.62
C ASN A 253 12.76 -15.48 9.87
N ASN A 254 12.19 -15.08 11.01
CA ASN A 254 12.53 -15.65 12.33
C ASN A 254 14.04 -15.69 12.54
N GLN A 255 14.68 -14.57 12.27
CA GLN A 255 16.13 -14.41 12.34
C GLN A 255 16.47 -13.10 13.03
N CYS A 256 17.64 -13.04 13.62
CA CYS A 256 18.17 -11.83 14.18
C CYS A 256 19.52 -11.46 13.58
N GLU A 257 19.83 -10.16 13.61
CA GLU A 257 21.12 -9.63 13.22
C GLU A 257 21.60 -8.62 14.27
N MET A 258 22.88 -8.70 14.62
CA MET A 258 23.50 -7.72 15.49
C MET A 258 23.83 -6.45 14.69
N PHE A 259 23.34 -5.31 15.16
CA PHE A 259 23.56 -3.99 14.56
C PHE A 259 23.94 -3.00 15.66
N HIS A 260 25.09 -2.33 15.57
CA HIS A 260 25.51 -1.34 16.58
C HIS A 260 25.36 -1.82 18.04
N ARG A 261 25.66 -3.10 18.31
CA ARG A 261 25.52 -3.80 19.63
C ARG A 261 24.08 -4.07 20.11
N ILE A 262 23.06 -3.64 19.38
CA ILE A 262 21.68 -4.11 19.57
C ILE A 262 21.43 -5.36 18.70
N CYS A 263 20.49 -6.20 19.12
CA CYS A 263 20.00 -7.34 18.36
C CYS A 263 18.66 -6.97 17.71
N ILE A 264 18.66 -6.83 16.38
CA ILE A 264 17.44 -6.63 15.60
C ILE A 264 16.89 -8.00 15.26
N VAL A 265 15.70 -8.30 15.77
CA VAL A 265 15.03 -9.60 15.65
C VAL A 265 13.84 -9.42 14.74
N GLY A 266 13.76 -10.19 13.66
CA GLY A 266 12.57 -10.21 12.81
C GLY A 266 11.82 -11.52 12.94
N VAL A 267 10.51 -11.43 13.09
CA VAL A 267 9.61 -12.58 13.07
C VAL A 267 8.80 -12.58 11.79
N ASN A 268 8.40 -13.77 11.33
CA ASN A 268 7.41 -13.86 10.26
C ASN A 268 6.05 -13.35 10.73
N ASP A 269 5.23 -12.86 9.80
CA ASP A 269 3.85 -12.46 10.13
C ASP A 269 3.03 -13.64 10.71
N ILE A 270 2.04 -13.34 11.55
CA ILE A 270 1.12 -14.35 12.10
C ILE A 270 0.39 -15.13 11.00
N SER A 271 0.10 -14.49 9.86
CA SER A 271 -0.56 -15.15 8.72
C SER A 271 0.31 -16.21 8.03
N SER A 272 1.62 -16.25 8.33
CA SER A 272 2.56 -17.19 7.75
C SER A 272 2.23 -18.65 8.07
N GLU A 273 1.56 -18.92 9.20
CA GLU A 273 1.05 -20.25 9.54
C GLU A 273 -0.02 -20.73 8.55
N TYR A 274 -0.75 -19.80 7.94
CA TYR A 274 -1.76 -20.07 6.93
C TYR A 274 -1.23 -19.97 5.49
N SER A 275 0.07 -19.73 5.30
CA SER A 275 0.68 -19.64 3.97
C SER A 275 0.50 -20.96 3.22
N GLY A 276 -0.39 -20.99 2.22
CA GLY A 276 -0.73 -22.22 1.47
C GLY A 276 -2.04 -22.91 1.90
N LEU A 277 -2.74 -22.43 2.92
CA LEU A 277 -4.10 -22.88 3.24
C LEU A 277 -5.12 -22.03 2.46
N VAL A 278 -5.69 -22.62 1.42
CA VAL A 278 -6.84 -22.08 0.71
C VAL A 278 -7.99 -21.93 1.70
N ILE A 279 -8.33 -20.70 2.10
CA ILE A 279 -9.68 -20.44 2.62
C ILE A 279 -10.61 -20.64 1.42
N SER A 280 -11.16 -21.85 1.32
CA SER A 280 -12.27 -22.17 0.43
C SER A 280 -13.49 -21.38 0.88
N SER A 281 -13.52 -20.10 0.54
CA SER A 281 -14.68 -19.23 0.70
C SER A 281 -15.27 -18.91 -0.67
N VAL A 282 -15.60 -19.96 -1.45
CA VAL A 282 -16.59 -19.98 -2.56
C VAL A 282 -16.41 -18.94 -3.71
N PHE A 283 -15.45 -18.01 -3.65
CA PHE A 283 -15.33 -16.87 -4.57
C PHE A 283 -13.97 -16.75 -5.28
N CYS A 284 -12.98 -17.57 -4.94
CA CYS A 284 -11.66 -17.56 -5.60
C CYS A 284 -11.49 -18.77 -6.52
N VAL A 285 -12.18 -18.76 -7.66
CA VAL A 285 -12.05 -19.78 -8.72
C VAL A 285 -10.86 -19.49 -9.67
N PHE A 286 -10.10 -18.40 -9.48
CA PHE A 286 -9.12 -17.95 -10.48
C PHE A 286 -7.65 -17.80 -10.07
N TYR A 287 -7.26 -18.01 -8.80
CA TYR A 287 -5.84 -17.95 -8.42
C TYR A 287 -5.34 -19.30 -7.89
N SER A 288 -4.97 -20.16 -8.85
CA SER A 288 -4.16 -21.35 -8.60
C SER A 288 -2.71 -20.95 -8.33
N PHE A 289 -2.08 -21.58 -7.34
CA PHE A 289 -0.68 -21.47 -6.88
C PHE A 289 -0.39 -20.42 -5.78
N ILE A 290 -0.95 -20.62 -4.59
CA ILE A 290 -0.29 -20.16 -3.34
C ILE A 290 0.71 -21.26 -2.94
N VAL A 291 1.99 -20.89 -2.80
CA VAL A 291 3.06 -21.83 -2.46
C VAL A 291 3.17 -21.95 -0.94
N PHE A 292 2.95 -23.15 -0.39
CA PHE A 292 3.21 -23.45 1.02
C PHE A 292 4.72 -23.42 1.28
N ILE A 293 5.18 -22.59 2.21
CA ILE A 293 6.58 -22.59 2.65
C ILE A 293 6.66 -23.36 3.96
N ALA A 294 7.10 -24.63 3.86
CA ALA A 294 7.23 -25.50 5.02
C ALA A 294 8.14 -24.87 6.10
N GLY A 295 7.65 -24.84 7.34
CA GLY A 295 8.39 -24.32 8.48
C GLY A 295 8.44 -22.79 8.59
N HIS A 296 7.69 -22.06 7.76
CA HIS A 296 7.68 -20.58 7.75
C HIS A 296 6.68 -19.97 8.74
N HIS A 297 6.40 -20.62 9.88
CA HIS A 297 5.51 -20.09 10.92
C HIS A 297 6.20 -19.01 11.75
N MET A 298 5.44 -18.11 12.38
CA MET A 298 5.99 -17.12 13.32
C MET A 298 6.62 -17.80 14.54
N ASN A 299 7.89 -17.50 14.84
CA ASN A 299 8.59 -18.12 15.97
C ASN A 299 9.65 -17.19 16.58
N LEU A 300 9.28 -16.51 17.68
CA LEU A 300 10.14 -15.56 18.37
C LEU A 300 11.33 -16.24 19.07
N THR A 301 11.15 -17.42 19.65
CA THR A 301 12.23 -18.14 20.34
C THR A 301 13.37 -18.46 19.38
N VAL A 302 13.05 -18.96 18.18
CA VAL A 302 14.02 -19.24 17.12
C VAL A 302 14.65 -17.93 16.63
N ALA A 303 13.84 -16.88 16.44
CA ALA A 303 14.34 -15.59 15.98
C ALA A 303 15.40 -14.98 16.90
N MET A 304 15.28 -15.17 18.22
CA MET A 304 16.23 -14.65 19.21
C MET A 304 17.47 -15.53 19.45
N SER A 305 17.55 -16.71 18.84
CA SER A 305 18.56 -17.73 19.16
C SER A 305 20.01 -17.26 19.01
N ASN A 306 20.27 -16.34 18.06
CA ASN A 306 21.59 -15.82 17.75
C ASN A 306 21.87 -14.42 18.34
N CYS A 307 21.02 -13.91 19.24
CA CYS A 307 21.30 -12.65 19.92
C CYS A 307 22.43 -12.80 20.93
N SER A 308 23.35 -11.83 20.94
CA SER A 308 24.44 -11.80 21.94
C SER A 308 23.89 -11.59 23.35
N ALA A 309 24.47 -12.26 24.35
CA ALA A 309 24.07 -12.08 25.74
C ALA A 309 24.25 -10.62 26.19
N GLY A 310 23.26 -10.07 26.90
CA GLY A 310 23.28 -8.68 27.37
C GLY A 310 23.08 -7.61 26.30
N SER A 311 22.82 -8.01 25.04
CA SER A 311 22.39 -7.06 24.00
C SER A 311 20.92 -6.70 24.14
N THR A 312 20.60 -5.47 23.75
CA THR A 312 19.24 -4.95 23.68
C THR A 312 18.53 -5.62 22.52
N ARG A 313 17.34 -6.18 22.74
CA ARG A 313 16.57 -6.92 21.75
C ARG A 313 15.41 -6.09 21.25
N VAL A 314 15.47 -5.71 19.98
CA VAL A 314 14.43 -4.97 19.27
C VAL A 314 13.74 -5.92 18.29
N VAL A 315 12.48 -6.24 18.55
CA VAL A 315 11.68 -7.13 17.70
C VAL A 315 10.94 -6.31 16.65
N LEU A 316 11.07 -6.69 15.39
CA LEU A 316 10.28 -6.21 14.27
C LEU A 316 9.19 -7.26 14.00
N ALA A 317 7.94 -6.85 14.10
CA ALA A 317 6.77 -7.66 13.78
C ALA A 317 5.78 -6.78 13.01
N HIS A 318 5.10 -7.32 12.01
CA HIS A 318 4.17 -6.52 11.20
C HIS A 318 2.85 -6.26 11.92
N ASN A 319 2.21 -7.32 12.41
CA ASN A 319 0.90 -7.21 13.03
C ASN A 319 1.02 -7.05 14.56
N PRO A 320 0.38 -6.05 15.18
CA PRO A 320 0.35 -5.92 16.64
C PRO A 320 -0.22 -7.16 17.34
N ALA A 321 -1.09 -7.92 16.66
CA ALA A 321 -1.61 -9.19 17.16
C ALA A 321 -0.52 -10.25 17.35
N SER A 322 0.59 -10.19 16.61
CA SER A 322 1.73 -11.10 16.77
C SER A 322 2.30 -11.09 18.19
N VAL A 323 2.26 -9.93 18.86
CA VAL A 323 2.77 -9.79 20.24
C VAL A 323 1.97 -10.64 21.23
N LEU A 324 0.68 -10.84 20.97
CA LEU A 324 -0.21 -11.62 21.84
C LEU A 324 0.04 -13.13 21.76
N GLU A 325 0.65 -13.60 20.66
CA GLU A 325 1.00 -15.01 20.45
C GLU A 325 2.36 -15.37 21.05
N PHE A 326 3.17 -14.38 21.43
CA PHE A 326 4.48 -14.64 22.01
C PHE A 326 4.36 -15.19 23.43
N SER A 327 5.21 -16.17 23.76
CA SER A 327 5.27 -16.70 25.11
C SER A 327 5.73 -15.61 26.10
N GLN A 328 5.17 -15.60 27.31
CA GLN A 328 5.57 -14.65 28.35
C GLN A 328 7.08 -14.71 28.63
N ASN A 329 7.65 -15.92 28.65
CA ASN A 329 9.09 -16.15 28.84
C ASN A 329 9.95 -15.51 27.75
N ASP A 330 9.44 -15.37 26.53
CA ASP A 330 10.18 -14.73 25.44
C ASP A 330 9.99 -13.21 25.46
N LEU A 331 8.77 -12.74 25.76
CA LEU A 331 8.49 -11.32 25.95
C LEU A 331 9.32 -10.70 27.07
N GLU A 332 9.55 -11.41 28.17
CA GLU A 332 10.41 -10.95 29.28
C GLU A 332 11.87 -10.71 28.85
N LYS A 333 12.31 -11.29 27.72
CA LYS A 333 13.66 -11.10 27.17
C LYS A 333 13.71 -10.00 26.10
N VAL A 334 12.57 -9.45 25.70
CA VAL A 334 12.46 -8.43 24.65
C VAL A 334 12.40 -7.05 25.30
N ASP A 335 13.18 -6.11 24.77
CA ASP A 335 13.20 -4.74 25.30
C ASP A 335 12.20 -3.82 24.58
N VAL A 336 12.05 -3.99 23.26
CA VAL A 336 11.14 -3.19 22.42
C VAL A 336 10.55 -4.08 21.32
N VAL A 337 9.26 -3.88 21.05
CA VAL A 337 8.63 -4.37 19.83
C VAL A 337 8.25 -3.16 18.96
N LEU A 338 8.67 -3.21 17.70
CA LEU A 338 8.26 -2.30 16.64
C LEU A 338 7.31 -3.07 15.74
N SER A 339 6.04 -2.70 15.85
CA SER A 339 4.91 -3.17 15.07
C SER A 339 3.95 -2.02 14.82
#